data_AF-A0A0Q9NPY8-F1
#
_entry.id   AF-A0A0Q9NPY8-F1
#
_cell.length_a   1.000
_cell.length_b   1.000
_cell.length_c   1.000
_cell.angle_alpha   90.00
_cell.angle_beta   90.00
_cell.angle_gamma   90.00
#
_symmetry.space_group_name_H-M   'P 1'
#
loop_
_entity.id
_entity.type
_entity.pdbx_description
1 polymer ?
#
loop_
_entity_poly.entity_id
_entity_poly.type
_entity_poly.pdbx_seq_one_letter_code
_entity_poly.pdbx_strand_id
1 'polypeptide(L)'
;MVGDGEAETGPLEASWKAPSLLNPARDGAVLPILHLNGHKISGPTVLGRHTNDDVAALLRAHGWEPLVVDGDDPAAVHPELASALDR
;
A
#
# COMPACT_ATOMS: atom_id res chain seq x y z
N MET A 1 -7.42 -5.35 -0.61
CA MET A 1 -7.15 -4.07 -1.28
C MET A 1 -7.59 -2.94 -0.36
N VAL A 2 -6.88 -1.83 -0.40
CA VAL A 2 -7.08 -0.66 0.46
C VAL A 2 -7.09 0.57 -0.43
N GLY A 3 -8.12 1.41 -0.35
CA GLY A 3 -8.11 2.71 -1.03
C GLY A 3 -7.23 3.72 -0.28
N ASP A 4 -6.55 4.62 -0.97
CA ASP A 4 -5.81 5.72 -0.37
C ASP A 4 -6.68 6.69 0.46
N GLY A 5 -7.95 6.88 0.08
CA GLY A 5 -8.92 7.60 0.90
C GLY A 5 -9.38 6.83 2.14
N GLU A 6 -9.46 5.50 2.05
CA GLU A 6 -9.76 4.64 3.20
C GLU A 6 -8.59 4.65 4.20
N ALA A 7 -7.36 4.70 3.68
CA ALA A 7 -6.12 4.70 4.45
C ALA A 7 -6.06 5.83 5.48
N GLU A 8 -6.73 6.95 5.24
CA GLU A 8 -6.80 8.08 6.18
C GLU A 8 -7.72 7.84 7.39
N THR A 9 -8.54 6.78 7.36
CA THR A 9 -9.43 6.48 8.48
C THR A 9 -8.61 5.95 9.67
N GLY A 10 -8.95 6.39 10.89
CA GLY A 10 -8.24 6.00 12.11
C GLY A 10 -8.05 4.48 12.29
N PRO A 11 -9.07 3.63 12.02
CA PRO A 11 -8.90 2.18 12.10
C PRO A 11 -7.88 1.63 11.09
N LEU A 12 -7.86 2.15 9.86
CA LEU A 12 -6.94 1.65 8.85
C LEU A 12 -5.52 2.15 9.09
N GLU A 13 -5.35 3.42 9.49
CA GLU A 13 -4.05 3.95 9.93
C GLU A 13 -3.45 3.11 11.07
N ALA A 14 -4.28 2.70 12.03
CA ALA A 14 -3.82 1.84 13.12
C ALA A 14 -3.42 0.43 12.63
N SER A 15 -4.08 -0.07 11.58
CA SER A 15 -3.88 -1.42 11.04
C SER A 15 -2.50 -1.61 10.40
N TRP A 16 -1.83 -0.53 9.98
CA TRP A 16 -0.45 -0.62 9.47
C TRP A 16 0.56 -1.18 10.47
N LYS A 17 0.24 -1.18 11.77
CA LYS A 17 1.08 -1.75 12.83
C LYS A 17 0.99 -3.28 12.92
N ALA A 18 0.18 -3.94 12.08
CA ALA A 18 -0.01 -5.38 12.08
C ALA A 18 1.29 -6.21 12.10
N PRO A 19 2.37 -5.87 11.36
CA PRO A 19 3.61 -6.65 11.38
C PRO A 19 4.22 -6.77 12.78
N SER A 20 4.03 -5.79 13.65
CA SER A 20 4.50 -5.84 15.05
C SER A 20 3.73 -6.82 15.94
N LEU A 21 2.58 -7.31 15.49
CA LEU A 21 1.68 -8.17 16.26
C LEU A 21 1.62 -9.62 15.73
N LEU A 22 2.03 -9.84 14.48
CA LEU A 22 1.99 -11.14 13.81
C LEU A 22 3.25 -11.96 14.08
N ASN A 23 3.10 -13.28 14.17
CA ASN A 23 4.20 -14.23 14.27
C ASN A 23 4.21 -15.15 13.03
N PRO A 24 5.25 -15.09 12.19
CA PRO A 24 5.29 -15.82 10.92
C PRO A 24 5.33 -17.35 11.06
N ALA A 25 5.65 -17.89 12.25
CA ALA A 25 5.70 -19.33 12.47
C ALA A 25 4.32 -19.94 12.77
N ARG A 26 3.32 -19.13 13.14
CA ARG A 26 1.98 -19.61 13.55
C ARG A 26 0.82 -18.89 12.88
N ASP A 27 1.03 -17.64 12.48
CA ASP A 27 0.00 -16.78 11.90
C ASP A 27 0.13 -16.80 10.37
N GLY A 28 -0.98 -16.53 9.67
CA GLY A 28 -0.96 -16.38 8.22
C GLY A 28 -0.26 -15.08 7.78
N ALA A 29 -0.20 -14.88 6.46
CA ALA A 29 0.33 -13.65 5.87
C ALA A 29 -0.80 -12.74 5.36
N VAL A 30 -0.53 -11.44 5.35
CA VAL A 30 -1.37 -10.42 4.71
C VAL A 30 -0.50 -9.68 3.71
N LEU A 31 -1.01 -9.49 2.49
CA LEU A 31 -0.41 -8.64 1.47
C LEU A 31 -1.32 -7.42 1.25
N PRO A 32 -1.05 -6.28 1.89
CA PRO A 32 -1.81 -5.07 1.63
C PRO A 32 -1.50 -4.53 0.23
N ILE A 33 -2.56 -4.30 -0.56
CA ILE A 33 -2.47 -3.59 -1.83
C ILE A 33 -3.10 -2.22 -1.62
N LEU A 34 -2.26 -1.19 -1.54
CA LEU A 34 -2.68 0.22 -1.41
C LEU A 34 -2.89 0.82 -2.80
N HIS A 35 -4.13 1.15 -3.13
CA HIS A 35 -4.50 1.78 -4.39
C HIS A 35 -4.38 3.30 -4.29
N LEU A 36 -3.22 3.83 -4.69
CA LEU A 36 -2.88 5.25 -4.70
C LEU A 36 -3.39 5.94 -5.98
N ASN A 37 -4.71 6.10 -6.13
CA ASN A 37 -5.29 6.81 -7.28
C ASN A 37 -5.37 8.35 -7.08
N GLY A 38 -4.99 8.83 -5.90
CA GLY A 38 -4.88 10.24 -5.55
C GLY A 38 -6.17 10.91 -5.10
N HIS A 39 -7.31 10.21 -5.09
CA HIS A 39 -8.63 10.82 -4.98
C HIS A 39 -9.65 10.01 -4.16
N LYS A 40 -10.44 10.72 -3.38
CA LYS A 40 -11.68 10.26 -2.73
C LYS A 40 -12.86 11.09 -3.22
N ILE A 41 -14.09 10.72 -2.83
CA ILE A 41 -15.32 11.40 -3.28
C ILE A 41 -15.25 12.93 -3.13
N SER A 42 -14.62 13.42 -2.07
CA SER A 42 -14.56 14.85 -1.72
C SER A 42 -13.24 15.55 -2.09
N GLY A 43 -12.36 14.95 -2.90
CA GLY A 43 -11.14 15.60 -3.38
C GLY A 43 -9.89 14.73 -3.25
N PRO A 44 -8.69 15.33 -3.17
CA PRO A 44 -7.45 14.57 -3.10
C PRO A 44 -7.30 13.83 -1.76
N THR A 45 -6.50 12.76 -1.76
CA THR A 45 -6.14 11.99 -0.57
C THR A 45 -4.80 12.45 0.00
N VAL A 46 -4.58 12.30 1.30
CA VAL A 46 -3.33 12.72 1.96
C VAL A 46 -2.14 11.99 1.34
N LEU A 47 -2.17 10.65 1.33
CA LEU A 47 -1.10 9.84 0.74
C LEU A 47 -0.92 10.10 -0.76
N GLY A 48 -2.01 10.36 -1.50
CA GLY A 48 -1.96 10.71 -2.92
C GLY A 48 -1.30 12.07 -3.24
N ARG A 49 -0.99 12.89 -2.23
CA ARG A 49 -0.23 14.14 -2.39
C ARG A 49 1.26 13.99 -2.07
N HIS A 50 1.69 12.83 -1.60
CA HIS A 50 3.09 12.52 -1.31
C HIS A 50 3.76 11.82 -2.48
N THR A 51 5.09 11.79 -2.50
CA THR A 51 5.83 10.99 -3.48
C THR A 51 5.74 9.51 -3.14
N ASN A 52 5.94 8.64 -4.13
CA ASN A 52 6.00 7.19 -3.90
C ASN A 52 7.07 6.83 -2.86
N ASP A 53 8.19 7.55 -2.83
CA ASP A 53 9.26 7.34 -1.85
C ASP A 53 8.84 7.71 -0.42
N ASP A 54 8.11 8.83 -0.24
CA ASP A 54 7.59 9.23 1.07
C ASP A 54 6.57 8.22 1.61
N VAL A 55 5.64 7.77 0.77
CA VAL A 55 4.64 6.76 1.14
C VAL A 55 5.33 5.44 1.47
N ALA A 56 6.31 5.03 0.66
CA ALA A 56 7.11 3.84 0.93
C ALA A 56 7.90 3.96 2.23
N ALA A 57 8.47 5.13 2.54
CA ALA A 57 9.19 5.37 3.79
C ALA A 57 8.27 5.23 5.02
N LEU A 58 7.05 5.75 4.95
CA LEU A 58 6.03 5.58 5.99
C LEU A 58 5.71 4.10 6.24
N LEU A 59 5.44 3.33 5.17
CA LEU A 59 5.12 1.91 5.29
C LEU A 59 6.32 1.10 5.81
N ARG A 60 7.54 1.42 5.37
CA ARG A 60 8.77 0.82 5.91
C ARG A 60 8.95 1.10 7.40
N ALA A 61 8.62 2.31 7.87
CA ALA A 61 8.65 2.63 9.30
C ALA A 61 7.67 1.77 10.13
N HIS A 62 6.60 1.28 9.50
CA HIS A 62 5.66 0.32 10.09
C HIS A 62 6.08 -1.15 9.95
N GLY A 63 7.24 -1.44 9.35
CA GLY A 63 7.77 -2.79 9.19
C GLY A 63 7.31 -3.51 7.92
N TRP A 64 6.76 -2.79 6.94
CA TRP A 64 6.43 -3.34 5.63
C TRP A 64 7.58 -3.21 4.63
N GLU A 65 7.60 -4.07 3.62
CA GLU A 65 8.44 -3.92 2.43
C GLU A 65 7.55 -3.52 1.24
N PRO A 66 7.39 -2.21 0.97
CA PRO A 66 6.54 -1.75 -0.11
C PRO A 66 7.20 -1.97 -1.48
N LEU A 67 6.42 -2.53 -2.41
CA LEU A 67 6.71 -2.59 -3.83
C LEU A 67 5.80 -1.59 -4.54
N VAL A 68 6.39 -0.73 -5.36
CA VAL A 68 5.65 0.27 -6.14
C VAL A 68 5.56 -0.24 -7.57
N VAL A 69 4.34 -0.26 -8.10
CA VAL A 69 4.03 -0.51 -9.51
C VAL A 69 3.16 0.64 -9.96
N ASP A 70 3.59 1.38 -10.97
CA ASP A 70 2.97 2.63 -11.41
C ASP A 70 3.04 2.74 -12.95
N GLY A 71 2.04 3.35 -13.56
CA GLY A 71 1.93 3.51 -15.01
C GLY A 71 0.50 3.67 -15.49
N ASP A 72 0.37 4.20 -16.71
CA ASP A 72 -0.90 4.47 -17.38
C ASP A 72 -1.22 3.52 -18.54
N ASP A 73 -0.26 2.66 -18.93
CA ASP A 73 -0.44 1.61 -19.94
C ASP A 73 -0.65 0.23 -19.29
N PRO A 74 -1.88 -0.34 -19.33
CA PRO A 74 -2.15 -1.66 -18.78
C PRO A 74 -1.29 -2.79 -19.38
N ALA A 75 -0.87 -2.67 -20.63
CA ALA A 75 -0.03 -3.69 -21.28
C ALA A 75 1.38 -3.76 -20.66
N ALA A 76 1.86 -2.66 -20.08
CA ALA A 76 3.11 -2.58 -19.34
C ALA A 76 2.93 -2.88 -17.84
N VAL A 77 1.87 -2.35 -17.22
CA VAL A 77 1.63 -2.45 -15.77
C VAL A 77 1.26 -3.88 -15.35
N HIS A 78 0.46 -4.62 -16.13
CA HIS A 78 0.05 -5.98 -15.72
C HIS A 78 1.23 -6.95 -15.57
N PRO A 79 2.19 -7.03 -16.53
CA PRO A 79 3.40 -7.84 -16.34
C PRO A 79 4.26 -7.40 -15.14
N GLU A 80 4.38 -6.09 -14.89
CA GLU A 80 5.15 -5.57 -13.77
C GLU A 80 4.52 -5.94 -12.42
N LEU A 81 3.18 -5.80 -12.32
CA LEU A 81 2.43 -6.25 -11.15
C LEU A 81 2.60 -7.75 -10.91
N ALA A 82 2.52 -8.58 -11.97
CA ALA A 82 2.77 -10.01 -11.86
C ALA A 82 4.19 -10.29 -11.33
N SER A 83 5.20 -9.63 -11.89
CA SER A 83 6.59 -9.77 -11.42
C SER A 83 6.79 -9.31 -9.97
N ALA A 84 6.04 -8.31 -9.51
CA ALA A 84 6.09 -7.85 -8.13
C ALA A 84 5.46 -8.86 -7.15
N LEU A 85 4.40 -9.55 -7.57
CA LEU A 85 3.71 -10.57 -6.78
C LEU A 85 4.48 -11.89 -6.70
N ASP A 86 5.35 -12.18 -7.67
CA ASP A 86 6.19 -13.40 -7.72
C ASP A 86 7.49 -13.30 -6.90
N ARG A 87 7.77 -12.16 -6.24
CA ARG A 87 8.92 -11.95 -5.36
C ARG A 87 8.68 -12.50 -3.95
#